data_AF-A0A9X1NQM8-F1
#
_entry.id   AF-A0A9X1NQM8-F1
#
_cell.length_a   1.000
_cell.length_b   1.000
_cell.length_c   1.000
_cell.angle_alpha   90.00
_cell.angle_beta   90.00
_cell.angle_gamma   90.00
#
_symmetry.space_group_name_H-M   'P 1'
#
loop_
_entity.id
_entity.type
_entity.pdbx_description
1 polymer ?
#
loop_
_entity_poly.entity_id
_entity_poly.type
_entity_poly.pdbx_seq_one_letter_code
_entity_poly.pdbx_strand_id
1 'polypeptide(L)'
;MREHRYDIYHIDWRGIRIRITYERNWLAIKGYNPCHLTLTSEVPARCPLPLTETGFLSHFTDPALVDEAGGPVAFVIAALDAAASSGNWRKQELDTRQLVLF
;
A
#
# COMPACT_ATOMS: atom_id res chain seq x y z
N MET A 1 -26.95 -10.19 -3.84
CA MET A 1 -25.98 -9.21 -3.30
C MET A 1 -24.61 -9.86 -3.40
N ARG A 2 -23.67 -9.33 -4.20
CA ARG A 2 -22.32 -9.93 -4.28
C ARG A 2 -21.58 -9.51 -3.01
N GLU A 3 -21.25 -10.48 -2.15
CA GLU A 3 -20.39 -10.25 -1.00
C GLU A 3 -18.98 -9.95 -1.54
N HIS A 4 -18.60 -8.68 -1.54
CA HIS A 4 -17.22 -8.28 -1.75
C HIS A 4 -16.42 -8.76 -0.54
N ARG A 5 -15.73 -9.89 -0.70
CA ARG A 5 -14.80 -10.39 0.32
C ARG A 5 -13.51 -9.60 0.18
N TYR A 6 -13.32 -8.67 1.11
CA TYR A 6 -12.06 -7.99 1.31
C TYR A 6 -11.40 -8.49 2.58
N ASP A 7 -10.10 -8.73 2.49
CA ASP A 7 -9.26 -9.05 3.64
C ASP A 7 -8.56 -7.77 4.10
N ILE A 8 -8.58 -7.53 5.42
CA ILE A 8 -7.93 -6.36 6.03
C ILE A 8 -6.74 -6.84 6.84
N TYR A 9 -5.57 -6.28 6.54
CA TYR A 9 -4.33 -6.53 7.25
C TYR A 9 -3.81 -5.21 7.83
N HIS A 10 -3.14 -5.29 8.97
CA HIS A 10 -2.45 -4.16 9.57
C HIS A 10 -0.98 -4.51 9.72
N ILE A 11 -0.12 -3.62 9.25
CA ILE A 11 1.32 -3.77 9.39
C ILE A 11 1.90 -2.54 10.07
N ASP A 12 3.01 -2.74 10.77
CA ASP A 12 3.89 -1.65 11.17
C ASP A 12 5.08 -1.63 10.22
N TRP A 13 5.25 -0.52 9.51
CA TRP A 13 6.36 -0.34 8.59
C TRP A 13 7.13 0.92 8.99
N ARG A 14 8.35 0.72 9.52
CA ARG A 14 9.25 1.80 9.99
C ARG A 14 8.58 2.77 10.99
N GLY A 15 7.69 2.25 11.85
CA GLY A 15 6.94 3.05 12.83
C GLY A 15 5.68 3.72 12.28
N ILE A 16 5.26 3.38 11.04
CA ILE A 16 4.00 3.81 10.44
C ILE A 16 3.05 2.60 10.40
N ARG A 17 1.92 2.71 11.09
CA ARG A 17 0.80 1.78 11.03
C ARG A 17 0.08 1.96 9.70
N ILE A 18 0.12 0.92 8.86
CA ILE A 18 -0.53 0.90 7.56
C ILE A 18 -1.61 -0.18 7.56
N ARG A 19 -2.83 0.21 7.20
CA ARG A 19 -3.93 -0.69 6.88
C ARG A 19 -3.87 -1.06 5.41
N ILE A 20 -3.89 -2.34 5.12
CA ILE A 20 -3.95 -2.91 3.79
C ILE A 20 -5.31 -3.56 3.63
N THR A 21 -6.05 -3.19 2.59
CA THR A 21 -7.31 -3.82 2.21
C THR A 21 -7.11 -4.49 0.86
N TYR A 22 -7.34 -5.80 0.80
CA TYR A 22 -7.16 -6.61 -0.40
C TYR A 22 -8.48 -7.21 -0.84
N GLU A 23 -8.86 -6.92 -2.08
CA GLU A 23 -10.03 -7.49 -2.73
C GLU A 23 -9.59 -8.24 -3.99
N ARG A 24 -9.59 -9.58 -3.93
CA ARG A 24 -9.11 -10.43 -5.03
C ARG A 24 -9.94 -10.31 -6.30
N ASN A 25 -11.26 -10.11 -6.17
CA ASN A 25 -12.21 -10.10 -7.27
C ASN A 25 -12.95 -8.76 -7.35
N TRP A 26 -12.19 -7.68 -7.51
CA TRP A 26 -12.77 -6.33 -7.46
C TRP A 26 -13.65 -6.03 -8.67
N LEU A 27 -13.16 -6.35 -9.87
CA LEU A 27 -13.89 -6.09 -11.10
C LEU A 27 -14.02 -7.38 -11.93
N ALA A 28 -15.15 -8.07 -11.75
CA ALA A 28 -15.48 -9.25 -12.54
C ALA A 28 -15.94 -8.86 -13.95
N ILE A 29 -14.99 -8.51 -14.82
CA ILE A 29 -15.19 -8.37 -16.27
C ILE A 29 -14.88 -9.70 -16.96
N LYS A 30 -15.55 -9.99 -18.08
CA LYS A 30 -15.29 -11.22 -18.85
C LYS A 30 -13.83 -11.25 -19.33
N GLY A 31 -13.04 -12.18 -18.79
CA GLY A 31 -11.67 -12.47 -19.21
C GLY A 31 -10.57 -11.71 -18.48
N TYR A 32 -10.90 -10.76 -17.59
CA TYR A 32 -9.92 -10.06 -16.79
C TYR A 32 -10.55 -9.69 -15.44
N ASN A 33 -9.88 -10.04 -14.35
CA ASN A 33 -10.40 -9.84 -13.01
C ASN A 33 -9.27 -9.36 -12.10
N PRO A 34 -8.97 -8.05 -12.14
CA PRO A 34 -7.89 -7.48 -11.36
C PRO A 34 -8.25 -7.52 -9.88
N CYS A 35 -7.23 -7.69 -9.05
CA CYS A 35 -7.35 -7.44 -7.63
C CYS A 35 -7.18 -5.95 -7.34
N HIS A 36 -7.87 -5.49 -6.29
CA HIS A 36 -7.75 -4.15 -5.76
C HIS A 36 -7.06 -4.19 -4.41
N LEU A 37 -5.99 -3.43 -4.29
CA LEU A 37 -5.19 -3.34 -3.08
C LEU A 37 -5.13 -1.88 -2.66
N THR A 38 -5.67 -1.60 -1.47
CA THR A 38 -5.70 -0.26 -0.89
C THR A 38 -4.77 -0.21 0.32
N LEU A 39 -3.91 0.81 0.37
CA LEU A 39 -3.06 1.10 1.52
C LEU A 39 -3.54 2.40 2.16
N THR A 40 -3.60 2.44 3.48
CA THR A 40 -3.95 3.63 4.24
C THR A 40 -3.06 3.72 5.47
N SER A 41 -2.29 4.79 5.59
CA SER A 41 -1.55 5.12 6.81
C SER A 41 -2.53 5.59 7.89
N GLU A 42 -2.62 4.84 8.99
CA GLU A 42 -3.51 5.14 10.10
C GLU A 42 -2.79 5.87 11.23
N VAL A 43 -1.52 5.54 11.50
CA VAL A 43 -0.72 6.16 12.56
C VAL A 43 0.74 6.31 12.10
N PRO A 44 1.27 7.53 11.92
CA PRO A 44 0.55 8.81 11.94
C PRO A 44 -0.54 8.83 10.85
N ALA A 45 -1.68 9.45 11.13
CA ALA A 45 -2.79 9.51 10.18
C ALA A 45 -2.38 10.31 8.94
N ARG A 46 -2.65 9.74 7.75
CA ARG A 46 -2.24 10.32 6.44
C ARG A 46 -0.74 10.64 6.36
N CYS A 47 0.09 9.85 7.04
CA CYS A 47 1.54 9.96 6.92
C CYS A 47 1.95 9.66 5.47
N PRO A 48 2.77 10.51 4.83
CA PRO A 48 3.30 10.22 3.51
C PRO A 48 4.07 8.90 3.55
N LEU A 49 3.89 8.11 2.51
CA LEU A 49 4.56 6.84 2.26
C LEU A 49 5.39 6.95 0.98
N PRO A 50 6.42 6.09 0.79
CA PRO A 50 7.20 6.05 -0.45
C PRO A 50 6.37 5.94 -1.73
N LEU A 51 5.20 5.32 -1.62
CA LEU A 51 4.29 5.09 -2.74
C LEU A 51 3.22 6.18 -2.89
N THR A 52 3.02 7.03 -1.88
CA THR A 52 1.94 8.04 -1.86
C THR A 52 2.23 9.16 -0.88
N GLU A 53 2.15 10.40 -1.36
CA GLU A 53 2.36 11.59 -0.54
C GLU A 53 1.22 11.86 0.45
N THR A 54 0.05 11.24 0.24
CA THR A 54 -1.15 11.46 1.07
C THR A 54 -1.37 10.38 2.13
N GLY A 55 -0.51 9.34 2.14
CA GLY A 55 -0.71 8.16 2.97
C GLY A 55 -1.83 7.23 2.51
N PHE A 56 -2.41 7.48 1.33
CA PHE A 56 -3.42 6.63 0.71
C PHE A 56 -2.99 6.20 -0.69
N LEU A 57 -3.01 4.90 -0.98
CA LEU A 57 -2.71 4.37 -2.30
C LEU A 57 -3.79 3.36 -2.70
N SER A 58 -4.36 3.53 -3.89
CA SER A 58 -5.21 2.54 -4.55
C SER A 58 -4.45 1.93 -5.70
N HIS A 59 -4.14 0.63 -5.60
CA HIS A 59 -3.38 -0.11 -6.59
C HIS A 59 -4.22 -1.25 -7.17
N PHE A 60 -4.13 -1.45 -8.49
CA PHE A 60 -4.81 -2.53 -9.19
C PHE A 60 -3.76 -3.38 -9.89
N THR A 61 -3.82 -4.69 -9.68
CA THR A 61 -2.84 -5.62 -10.27
C THR A 61 -3.47 -7.00 -10.49
N ASP A 62 -2.74 -7.89 -11.14
CA ASP A 62 -3.17 -9.27 -11.30
C ASP A 62 -3.04 -10.03 -9.97
N PRO A 63 -4.08 -10.77 -9.53
CA PRO A 63 -4.00 -11.53 -8.29
C PRO A 63 -2.89 -12.58 -8.28
N ALA A 64 -2.45 -13.08 -9.44
CA ALA A 64 -1.31 -14.00 -9.53
C ALA A 64 0.00 -13.33 -9.09
N LEU A 65 0.22 -12.05 -9.43
CA LEU A 65 1.42 -11.34 -8.98
C LEU A 65 1.45 -11.16 -7.45
N VAL A 66 0.28 -10.98 -6.84
CA VAL A 66 0.15 -10.90 -5.37
C VAL A 66 0.41 -12.26 -4.72
N ASP A 67 -0.05 -13.35 -5.35
CA ASP A 67 0.16 -14.72 -4.88
C ASP A 67 1.65 -15.11 -4.97
N GLU A 68 2.30 -14.83 -6.11
CA GLU A 68 3.73 -15.05 -6.36
C GLU A 68 4.62 -14.25 -5.37
N ALA A 69 4.18 -13.07 -4.95
CA ALA A 69 4.87 -12.28 -3.94
C ALA A 69 4.74 -12.84 -2.51
N GLY A 70 3.94 -13.89 -2.30
CA GLY A 70 3.65 -14.47 -0.98
C GLY A 70 2.46 -13.81 -0.27
N GLY A 71 1.59 -13.14 -1.02
CA GLY A 71 0.35 -12.51 -0.53
C GLY A 71 0.38 -10.98 -0.50
N PRO A 72 -0.77 -10.35 -0.16
CA PRO A 72 -0.95 -8.90 -0.25
C PRO A 72 -0.03 -8.12 0.69
N VAL A 73 0.26 -8.67 1.87
CA VAL A 73 1.16 -8.03 2.84
C VAL A 73 2.61 -8.01 2.33
N ALA A 74 3.10 -9.15 1.83
CA ALA A 74 4.46 -9.27 1.32
C ALA A 74 4.67 -8.39 0.07
N PHE A 75 3.69 -8.39 -0.84
CA PHE A 75 3.68 -7.50 -2.00
C PHE A 75 3.79 -6.02 -1.60
N VAL A 76 3.00 -5.57 -0.62
CA VAL A 76 3.03 -4.19 -0.11
C VAL A 76 4.38 -3.86 0.53
N ILE A 77 4.91 -4.72 1.38
CA ILE A 77 6.19 -4.49 2.06
C ILE A 77 7.31 -4.38 1.03
N ALA A 78 7.35 -5.27 0.03
CA ALA A 78 8.33 -5.24 -1.04
C ALA A 78 8.22 -3.95 -1.88
N ALA A 79 7.00 -3.53 -2.23
CA ALA A 79 6.77 -2.29 -2.96
C ALA A 79 7.20 -1.05 -2.14
N LEU A 80 6.87 -1.02 -0.85
CA LEU A 80 7.28 0.06 0.06
C LEU A 80 8.80 0.13 0.19
N ASP A 81 9.49 -1.01 0.34
CA ASP A 81 10.94 -1.02 0.48
C ASP A 81 11.66 -0.67 -0.83
N ALA A 82 11.18 -1.17 -1.97
CA ALA A 82 11.70 -0.80 -3.28
C ALA A 82 11.53 0.70 -3.58
N ALA A 83 10.36 1.25 -3.28
CA ALA A 83 10.09 2.67 -3.40
C ALA A 83 10.91 3.51 -2.40
N ALA A 84 11.11 3.02 -1.18
CA ALA A 84 11.97 3.67 -0.19
C ALA A 84 13.46 3.66 -0.58
N SER A 85 13.90 2.62 -1.28
CA SER A 85 15.27 2.52 -1.81
C SER A 85 15.50 3.43 -3.02
N SER A 86 14.45 3.72 -3.79
CA SER A 86 14.48 4.67 -4.89
C SER A 86 14.75 6.07 -4.33
N GLY A 87 15.90 6.65 -4.66
CA GLY A 87 16.50 7.80 -3.95
C GLY A 87 15.63 9.07 -3.82
N ASN A 88 14.53 9.17 -4.55
CA ASN A 88 13.52 10.23 -4.40
C ASN A 88 12.83 10.21 -3.03
N TRP A 89 12.52 9.04 -2.46
CA TRP A 89 11.87 8.96 -1.15
C TRP A 89 12.82 9.34 0.00
N ARG A 90 14.09 8.92 -0.06
CA ARG A 90 15.10 9.26 0.95
C ARG A 90 15.24 10.77 1.19
N LYS A 91 15.06 11.59 0.14
CA LYS A 91 15.06 13.06 0.27
C LYS A 91 13.77 13.57 0.93
N GLN A 92 12.60 13.04 0.55
CA GLN A 92 11.31 13.39 1.16
C GLN A 92 11.20 12.96 2.64
N GLU A 93 11.74 11.81 3.02
CA GLU A 93 11.73 11.35 4.42
C GLU A 93 12.55 12.29 5.33
N LEU A 94 13.70 12.76 4.84
CA LEU A 94 14.53 13.72 5.55
C LEU A 94 13.86 15.10 5.61
N ASP A 95 13.27 15.57 4.51
CA ASP A 95 12.59 16.86 4.43
C ASP A 95 11.33 16.91 5.32
N THR A 96 10.51 15.85 5.32
CA THR A 96 9.33 15.73 6.21
C THR A 96 9.72 15.71 7.68
N ARG A 97 10.87 15.11 8.03
CA ARG A 97 11.41 15.15 9.40
C ARG A 97 12.00 16.51 9.76
N GLN A 98 12.40 17.31 8.76
CA GLN A 98 13.06 18.60 8.96
C GLN A 98 12.10 19.80 8.85
N LEU A 99 10.88 19.63 8.32
CA LEU A 99 9.86 20.69 8.21
C LEU A 99 9.01 20.93 9.46
N VAL A 100 9.36 20.34 10.61
CA VAL A 100 8.97 20.92 11.92
C VAL A 100 9.88 22.11 12.24
N LEU A 101 9.73 23.20 11.49
CA LEU A 101 10.16 24.53 11.94
C LEU A 101 8.91 25.33 12.29
N PHE A 102 8.62 25.34 13.60
CA PHE A 102 7.95 26.36 14.40
C PHE A 102 6.52 26.79 14.03
#